data_AF-A0A8T2VP41-F1
#
_entry.id   AF-A0A8T2VP41-F1
#
_cell.length_a   1.000
_cell.length_b   1.000
_cell.length_c   1.000
_cell.angle_alpha   90.00
_cell.angle_beta   90.00
_cell.angle_gamma   90.00
#
_symmetry.space_group_name_H-M   'P 1'
#
loop_
_entity.id
_entity.type
_entity.pdbx_description
1 polymer ?
#
loop_
_entity_poly.entity_id
_entity_poly.type
_entity_poly.pdbx_seq_one_letter_code
_entity_poly.pdbx_strand_id
1 'polypeptide(L)'
;MAAGKTLYAVRLLILLALLVTAPFRKADAVNVTFQLEKLVDFGQGFVIAGNVAPLGNWDPAQAAFMTVTGDRDWSVTVDLVAASTVEYKPVKIVYDTRQVLEWLPGNNLVLNVPSKGPIYVFVNFP
;
A
#
# COMPACT_ATOMS: atom_id res chain seq x y z
N MET A 1 2.87 -15.16 50.00
CA MET A 1 3.11 -14.03 49.06
C MET A 1 3.35 -14.64 47.68
N ALA A 2 2.71 -14.13 46.63
CA ALA A 2 2.75 -14.55 45.21
C ALA A 2 1.54 -15.36 44.67
N ALA A 3 0.41 -14.68 44.48
CA ALA A 3 -0.70 -15.14 43.64
C ALA A 3 -1.23 -13.99 42.75
N GLY A 4 -0.32 -13.24 42.10
CA GLY A 4 -0.70 -11.98 41.40
C GLY A 4 0.07 -11.62 40.13
N LYS A 5 0.92 -12.51 39.58
CA LYS A 5 1.77 -12.15 38.43
C LYS A 5 1.32 -12.70 37.07
N THR A 6 0.42 -13.69 37.03
CA THR A 6 0.03 -14.35 35.78
C THR A 6 -1.05 -13.59 35.00
N LEU A 7 -1.83 -12.72 35.66
CA LEU A 7 -2.93 -12.01 35.00
C LEU A 7 -2.45 -10.78 34.20
N TYR A 8 -1.30 -10.20 34.54
CA TYR A 8 -0.73 -9.04 33.84
C TYR A 8 -0.06 -9.40 32.52
N ALA A 9 0.64 -10.54 32.45
CA ALA A 9 1.28 -10.99 31.22
C ALA A 9 0.22 -11.30 30.13
N VAL A 10 -0.88 -11.94 30.51
CA VAL A 10 -1.99 -12.26 29.58
C VAL A 10 -2.80 -11.01 29.22
N ARG A 11 -3.07 -10.09 30.16
CA ARG A 11 -3.74 -8.82 29.85
C ARG A 11 -2.88 -7.88 28.98
N LEU A 12 -1.55 -7.89 29.10
CA LEU A 12 -0.65 -7.08 28.29
C LEU A 12 -0.47 -7.66 26.88
N LEU A 13 -0.41 -8.99 26.73
CA LEU A 13 -0.42 -9.68 25.42
C LEU A 13 -1.76 -9.50 24.68
N ILE A 14 -2.89 -9.51 25.38
CA ILE A 14 -4.21 -9.26 24.78
C ILE A 14 -4.39 -7.78 24.39
N LEU A 15 -3.87 -6.82 25.18
CA LEU A 15 -3.89 -5.40 24.81
C LEU A 15 -3.00 -5.10 23.61
N LEU A 16 -1.83 -5.75 23.50
CA LEU A 16 -0.93 -5.56 22.36
C LEU A 16 -1.53 -6.14 21.07
N ALA A 17 -2.22 -7.30 21.16
CA ALA A 17 -2.92 -7.89 20.01
C ALA A 17 -4.15 -7.07 19.58
N LEU A 18 -4.87 -6.42 20.50
CA LEU A 18 -6.02 -5.57 20.16
C LEU A 18 -5.65 -4.29 19.40
N LEU A 19 -4.41 -3.79 19.52
CA LEU A 19 -3.95 -2.65 18.71
C LEU A 19 -3.56 -3.04 17.28
N VAL A 20 -3.28 -4.33 17.02
CA VAL A 20 -2.77 -4.79 15.72
C VAL A 20 -3.88 -5.08 14.72
N THR A 21 -5.15 -5.21 15.15
CA THR A 21 -6.26 -5.60 14.25
C THR A 21 -7.53 -4.80 14.44
N ALA A 22 -7.45 -3.48 14.67
CA ALA A 22 -8.64 -2.66 14.47
C ALA A 22 -9.11 -2.88 13.02
N PRO A 23 -10.35 -3.37 12.78
CA PRO A 23 -10.79 -3.65 11.44
C PRO A 23 -10.82 -2.36 10.64
N PHE A 24 -10.22 -2.38 9.45
CA PHE A 24 -10.34 -1.30 8.47
C PHE A 24 -11.83 -1.07 8.19
N ARG A 25 -12.40 0.03 8.68
CA ARG A 25 -13.77 0.39 8.38
C ARG A 25 -13.76 1.22 7.12
N LYS A 26 -14.55 0.82 6.13
CA LYS A 26 -14.71 1.57 4.88
C LYS A 26 -15.14 3.03 5.10
N ALA A 27 -15.84 3.34 6.20
CA ALA A 27 -16.20 4.71 6.57
C ALA A 27 -14.98 5.61 6.90
N ASP A 28 -13.85 5.00 7.24
CA ASP A 28 -12.58 5.67 7.53
C ASP A 28 -11.62 5.58 6.33
N ALA A 29 -12.12 5.21 5.14
CA ALA A 29 -11.32 5.07 3.93
C ALA A 29 -11.33 6.35 3.09
N VAL A 30 -10.17 6.67 2.54
CA VAL A 30 -9.97 7.67 1.49
C VAL A 30 -9.55 6.94 0.22
N ASN A 31 -10.24 7.27 -0.87
CA ASN A 31 -9.98 6.71 -2.19
C ASN A 31 -8.75 7.42 -2.79
N VAL A 32 -7.65 6.70 -2.96
CA VAL A 32 -6.38 7.24 -3.46
C VAL A 32 -6.11 6.67 -4.83
N THR A 33 -6.03 7.55 -5.83
CA THR A 33 -5.68 7.19 -7.20
C THR A 33 -4.22 7.52 -7.46
N PHE A 34 -3.40 6.49 -7.66
CA PHE A 34 -2.02 6.64 -8.11
C PHE A 34 -1.96 6.65 -9.63
N GLN A 35 -1.21 7.60 -10.18
CA GLN A 35 -1.03 7.77 -11.62
C GLN A 35 0.46 7.82 -11.96
N LEU A 36 0.86 7.17 -13.04
CA LEU A 36 2.24 7.10 -13.51
C LEU A 36 2.24 7.11 -15.04
N GLU A 37 3.02 8.00 -15.66
CA GLU A 37 3.14 8.07 -17.12
C GLU A 37 4.48 7.50 -17.58
N LYS A 38 4.46 6.30 -18.19
CA LYS A 38 5.68 5.63 -18.67
C LYS A 38 5.36 4.59 -19.75
N LEU A 39 6.13 4.65 -20.84
CA LEU A 39 6.15 3.57 -21.83
C LEU A 39 6.99 2.40 -21.30
N VAL A 40 6.48 1.18 -21.46
CA VAL A 40 7.17 -0.06 -21.08
C VAL A 40 7.17 -1.03 -22.27
N ASP A 41 8.02 -2.05 -22.21
CA ASP A 41 8.05 -3.08 -23.23
C ASP A 41 6.79 -3.95 -23.19
N PHE A 42 6.49 -4.64 -24.29
CA PHE A 42 5.38 -5.57 -24.37
C PHE A 42 5.44 -6.62 -23.24
N GLY A 43 4.31 -6.81 -22.55
CA GLY A 43 4.20 -7.74 -21.43
C GLY A 43 4.75 -7.21 -20.10
N GLN A 44 5.16 -5.94 -20.01
CA GLN A 44 5.52 -5.28 -18.75
C GLN A 44 4.39 -4.37 -18.27
N GLY A 45 4.44 -3.99 -16.99
CA GLY A 45 3.53 -3.03 -16.40
C GLY A 45 3.96 -2.57 -15.02
N PHE A 46 3.05 -1.93 -14.29
CA PHE A 46 3.32 -1.40 -12.96
C PHE A 46 2.33 -1.88 -11.89
N VAL A 47 2.83 -2.00 -10.67
CA VAL A 47 2.04 -2.09 -9.43
C VAL A 47 2.48 -0.98 -8.47
N ILE A 48 1.64 -0.66 -7.50
CA ILE A 48 2.02 0.15 -6.33
C ILE A 48 2.13 -0.76 -5.10
N ALA A 49 3.34 -1.02 -4.64
CA ALA A 49 3.62 -1.82 -3.44
C ALA A 49 3.91 -0.90 -2.25
N GLY A 50 3.47 -1.27 -1.05
CA GLY A 50 3.61 -0.42 0.14
C GLY A 50 3.36 -1.14 1.45
N ASN A 51 3.53 -0.44 2.57
CA ASN A 51 3.55 -1.02 3.92
C ASN A 51 2.18 -1.41 4.49
N VAL A 52 1.10 -1.27 3.72
CA VAL A 52 -0.27 -1.57 4.14
C VAL A 52 -0.89 -2.64 3.25
N ALA A 53 -1.89 -3.35 3.78
CA ALA A 53 -2.53 -4.47 3.08
C ALA A 53 -3.13 -4.09 1.71
N PRO A 54 -3.80 -2.93 1.52
CA PRO A 54 -4.24 -2.50 0.20
C PRO A 54 -3.12 -2.31 -0.83
N LEU A 55 -1.87 -2.13 -0.37
CA LEU A 55 -0.66 -2.04 -1.18
C LEU A 55 0.22 -3.29 -1.09
N GLY A 56 -0.35 -4.41 -0.63
CA GLY A 56 0.31 -5.72 -0.63
C GLY A 56 1.34 -5.95 0.47
N ASN A 57 1.48 -5.08 1.47
CA ASN A 57 2.48 -5.22 2.55
C ASN A 57 3.91 -5.48 2.01
N TRP A 58 4.33 -4.70 1.01
CA TRP A 58 5.60 -4.82 0.28
C TRP A 58 5.78 -6.11 -0.53
N ASP A 59 4.73 -6.90 -0.74
CA ASP A 59 4.72 -8.01 -1.71
C ASP A 59 4.08 -7.55 -3.03
N PRO A 60 4.86 -7.38 -4.12
CA PRO A 60 4.33 -7.01 -5.44
C PRO A 60 3.32 -8.00 -6.01
N ALA A 61 3.36 -9.27 -5.59
CA ALA A 61 2.36 -10.26 -6.00
C ALA A 61 0.98 -9.95 -5.39
N GLN A 62 0.95 -9.33 -4.20
CA GLN A 62 -0.27 -8.90 -3.50
C GLN A 62 -0.59 -7.42 -3.71
N ALA A 63 0.29 -6.67 -4.36
CA ALA A 63 0.13 -5.23 -4.60
C ALA A 63 -1.02 -4.93 -5.57
N ALA A 64 -1.53 -3.69 -5.46
CA ALA A 64 -2.58 -3.19 -6.33
C ALA A 64 -2.03 -3.00 -7.76
N PHE A 65 -2.73 -3.61 -8.72
CA PHE A 65 -2.33 -3.63 -10.12
C PHE A 65 -2.76 -2.36 -10.83
N MET A 66 -1.84 -1.74 -11.58
CA MET A 66 -2.18 -0.56 -12.38
C MET A 66 -2.71 -0.97 -13.74
N THR A 67 -3.82 -0.38 -14.15
CA THR A 67 -4.34 -0.53 -15.50
C THR A 67 -3.80 0.59 -16.38
N VAL A 68 -3.40 0.25 -17.60
CA VAL A 68 -2.99 1.25 -18.59
C VAL A 68 -4.19 1.77 -19.36
N THR A 69 -4.25 3.08 -19.56
CA THR A 69 -5.15 3.75 -20.51
C THR A 69 -4.31 4.39 -21.61
N GLY A 70 -4.62 4.11 -22.87
CA GLY A 70 -3.72 4.47 -23.97
C GLY A 70 -2.42 3.65 -23.93
N ASP A 71 -1.28 4.30 -24.17
CA ASP A 71 0.01 3.61 -24.31
C ASP A 71 0.96 3.81 -23.12
N ARG A 72 0.70 4.82 -22.27
CA ARG A 72 1.67 5.27 -21.25
C ARG A 72 1.05 5.59 -19.90
N ASP A 73 -0.26 5.81 -19.82
CA ASP A 73 -0.91 6.29 -18.60
C ASP A 73 -1.37 5.11 -17.73
N TRP A 74 -0.65 4.86 -16.64
CA TRP A 74 -0.98 3.83 -15.66
C TRP A 74 -1.77 4.43 -14.51
N SER A 75 -2.83 3.75 -14.09
CA SER A 75 -3.67 4.19 -12.98
C SER A 75 -4.10 3.04 -12.07
N VAL A 76 -4.15 3.27 -10.76
CA VAL A 76 -4.82 2.38 -9.81
C VAL A 76 -5.46 3.19 -8.69
N THR A 77 -6.67 2.80 -8.29
CA THR A 77 -7.37 3.40 -7.15
C THR A 77 -7.44 2.39 -6.01
N VAL A 78 -7.04 2.80 -4.80
CA VAL A 78 -7.07 1.98 -3.59
C VAL A 78 -7.73 2.73 -2.43
N ASP A 79 -8.34 1.99 -1.52
CA ASP A 79 -8.88 2.54 -0.27
C ASP A 79 -7.78 2.53 0.81
N LEU A 80 -7.36 3.71 1.29
CA LEU A 80 -6.37 3.86 2.38
C LEU A 80 -7.02 4.47 3.62
N VAL A 81 -6.45 4.21 4.80
CA VAL A 81 -6.93 4.77 6.08
C VAL A 81 -6.79 6.29 6.06
N ALA A 82 -7.89 6.99 6.31
CA ALA A 82 -7.90 8.44 6.44
C ALA A 82 -6.99 8.90 7.60
N ALA A 83 -6.36 10.07 7.46
CA ALA A 83 -5.46 10.63 8.48
C ALA A 83 -4.33 9.67 8.90
N SER A 84 -3.72 8.98 7.93
CA SER A 84 -2.60 8.06 8.15
C SER A 84 -1.40 8.40 7.27
N THR A 85 -0.25 7.79 7.58
CA THR A 85 0.95 7.85 6.75
C THR A 85 1.23 6.47 6.17
N VAL A 86 1.42 6.43 4.86
CA VAL A 86 1.67 5.21 4.08
C VAL A 86 2.99 5.35 3.34
N GLU A 87 3.81 4.31 3.37
CA GLU A 87 4.99 4.21 2.52
C GLU A 87 4.68 3.33 1.31
N TYR A 88 5.16 3.74 0.15
CA TYR A 88 4.91 3.03 -1.11
C TYR A 88 6.03 3.22 -2.13
N LYS A 89 6.03 2.36 -3.15
CA LYS A 89 6.84 2.49 -4.37
C LYS A 89 6.07 1.95 -5.57
N PRO A 90 6.22 2.59 -6.75
CA PRO A 90 5.90 1.94 -8.01
C PRO A 90 6.95 0.84 -8.30
N VAL A 91 6.48 -0.27 -8.83
CA VAL A 91 7.31 -1.43 -9.19
C VAL A 91 6.97 -1.85 -10.61
N LYS A 92 7.96 -1.87 -11.48
CA LYS A 92 7.86 -2.44 -12.82
C LYS A 92 7.89 -3.95 -12.72
N ILE A 93 6.95 -4.61 -13.37
CA ILE A 93 6.76 -6.06 -13.32
C ILE A 93 6.55 -6.65 -14.71
N VAL A 94 6.72 -7.96 -14.84
CA VAL A 94 6.08 -8.74 -15.92
C VAL A 94 4.59 -8.83 -15.60
N TYR A 95 3.75 -8.43 -16.55
CA TYR A 95 2.31 -8.25 -16.37
C TYR A 95 1.62 -9.52 -15.85
N ASP A 96 1.85 -10.66 -16.52
CA ASP A 96 1.13 -11.92 -16.24
C ASP A 96 1.63 -12.66 -14.99
N THR A 97 2.94 -12.62 -14.74
CA THR A 97 3.56 -13.40 -13.64
C THR A 97 3.77 -12.58 -12.38
N ARG A 98 3.61 -11.25 -12.46
CA ARG A 98 4.00 -10.28 -11.41
C ARG A 98 5.46 -10.37 -10.99
N GLN A 99 6.31 -10.97 -11.82
CA GLN A 99 7.75 -11.00 -11.57
C GLN A 99 8.28 -9.56 -11.52
N VAL A 100 8.97 -9.22 -10.44
CA VAL A 100 9.62 -7.91 -10.28
C VAL A 100 10.74 -7.75 -11.29
N LEU A 101 10.68 -6.65 -12.05
CA LEU A 101 11.75 -6.20 -12.93
C LEU A 101 12.54 -5.07 -12.29
N GLU A 102 11.85 -4.09 -11.71
CA GLU A 102 12.50 -2.89 -11.17
C GLU A 102 11.64 -2.22 -10.11
N TRP A 103 12.24 -1.85 -8.99
CA TRP A 103 11.63 -0.93 -8.01
C TRP A 103 12.06 0.49 -8.32
N LEU A 104 11.23 1.48 -7.98
CA LEU A 104 11.70 2.86 -7.95
C LEU A 104 12.99 2.96 -7.13
N PRO A 105 14.07 3.57 -7.67
CA PRO A 105 15.33 3.70 -6.94
C PRO A 105 15.19 4.65 -5.75
N GLY A 106 16.13 4.56 -4.80
CA GLY A 106 16.18 5.45 -3.63
C GLY A 106 15.25 5.02 -2.49
N ASN A 107 14.84 5.99 -1.66
CA ASN A 107 13.99 5.75 -0.48
C ASN A 107 12.53 5.43 -0.86
N ASN A 108 11.77 4.89 0.08
CA ASN A 108 10.32 4.76 -0.06
C ASN A 108 9.67 6.14 -0.23
N LEU A 109 8.66 6.23 -1.08
CA LEU A 109 7.82 7.43 -1.15
C LEU A 109 6.86 7.42 0.04
N VAL A 110 6.53 8.60 0.55
CA VAL A 110 5.64 8.77 1.70
C VAL A 110 4.41 9.53 1.26
N LEU A 111 3.23 8.97 1.55
CA LEU A 111 1.93 9.61 1.36
C LEU A 111 1.30 9.88 2.73
N ASN A 112 0.95 11.15 2.97
CA ASN A 112 0.07 11.52 4.07
C ASN A 112 -1.37 11.54 3.56
N VAL A 113 -2.16 10.53 3.95
CA VAL A 113 -3.55 10.39 3.54
C VAL A 113 -4.39 11.41 4.31
N PRO A 114 -5.16 12.29 3.64
CA PRO A 114 -5.98 13.28 4.32
C PRO A 114 -7.13 12.62 5.08
N SER A 115 -7.86 13.40 5.87
CA SER A 115 -9.03 12.90 6.60
C SER A 115 -10.28 12.70 5.72
N LYS A 116 -10.29 13.25 4.50
CA LYS A 116 -11.46 13.28 3.61
C LYS A 116 -11.08 13.37 2.13
N GLY A 117 -12.05 13.01 1.30
CA GLY A 117 -12.06 13.24 -0.15
C GLY A 117 -11.23 12.20 -0.92
N PRO A 118 -11.47 12.05 -2.23
CA PRO A 118 -10.52 11.35 -3.07
C PRO A 118 -9.26 12.19 -3.26
N ILE A 119 -8.12 11.54 -3.43
CA ILE A 119 -6.87 12.21 -3.81
C ILE A 119 -6.20 11.52 -5.00
N TYR A 120 -5.47 12.32 -5.78
CA TYR A 120 -4.69 11.86 -6.93
C TYR A 120 -3.21 12.08 -6.63
N VAL A 121 -2.41 11.04 -6.85
CA VAL A 121 -0.98 11.03 -6.60
C VAL A 121 -0.27 10.71 -7.90
N PHE A 122 0.40 11.70 -8.48
CA PHE A 122 1.27 11.49 -9.63
C PHE A 122 2.64 11.00 -9.16
N VAL A 123 3.06 9.84 -9.67
CA VAL A 123 4.30 9.17 -9.31
C VAL A 123 5.26 9.27 -10.48
N ASN A 124 6.44 9.83 -10.25
CA ASN A 124 7.50 9.88 -11.25
C ASN A 124 8.34 8.60 -11.21
N PHE A 125 8.57 7.99 -12.37
CA PHE A 125 9.43 6.80 -12.52
C PHE A 125 10.51 7.09 -13.58
N PRO A 126 11.78 7.29 -13.16
CA PRO A 126 12.86 7.71 -14.04
C PRO A 126 13.15 6.71 -15.16
#